data_AF-A0A955PGT3-F1
#
_entry.id   AF-A0A955PGT3-F1
#
_cell.length_a   1.000
_cell.length_b   1.000
_cell.length_c   1.000
_cell.angle_alpha   90.00
_cell.angle_beta   90.00
_cell.angle_gamma   90.00
#
_symmetry.space_group_name_H-M   'P 1'
#
loop_
_entity.id
_entity.type
_entity.pdbx_description
1 polymer ?
#
loop_
_entity_poly.entity_id
_entity_poly.type
_entity_poly.pdbx_seq_one_letter_code
_entity_poly.pdbx_strand_id
1 'polypeptide(L)'
;GVKEWNYAGSDRAAAAVRLNRLEGRPQWISHEESTQPTREYLMEAAPDGNFTFMDIPYRNHSAEWVLCDIPERQALRDWIEAVLSNDVGGRP
;
A
#
# COMPACT_ATOMS: atom_id res chain seq x y z
N GLY A 1 0.80 3.06 -13.39
CA GLY A 1 0.26 2.39 -12.18
C GLY A 1 -1.15 1.93 -12.48
N VAL A 2 -2.07 1.87 -11.51
CA VAL A 2 -3.49 1.54 -11.77
C VAL A 2 -4.11 2.51 -12.79
N LYS A 3 -3.83 3.80 -12.65
CA LYS A 3 -4.26 4.86 -13.58
C LYS A 3 -3.06 5.44 -14.34
N GLU A 4 -3.28 5.77 -15.60
CA GLU A 4 -2.39 6.59 -16.42
C GLU A 4 -2.87 8.04 -16.43
N TRP A 5 -1.93 8.96 -16.28
CA TRP A 5 -2.13 10.41 -16.25
C TRP A 5 -1.42 11.05 -17.44
N ASN A 6 -1.83 12.27 -17.78
CA ASN A 6 -1.30 13.00 -18.93
C ASN A 6 0.09 13.63 -18.66
N TYR A 7 1.05 12.81 -18.23
CA TYR A 7 2.46 13.16 -18.11
C TYR A 7 3.34 11.91 -18.28
N ALA A 8 4.58 12.13 -18.74
CA ALA A 8 5.50 11.04 -19.07
C ALA A 8 5.81 10.14 -17.85
N GLY A 9 5.86 8.82 -18.08
CA GLY A 9 6.16 7.83 -17.04
C GLY A 9 5.01 7.55 -16.07
N SER A 10 3.79 7.94 -16.41
CA SER A 10 2.59 7.60 -15.63
C SER A 10 2.04 6.21 -15.92
N ASP A 11 2.51 5.54 -16.97
CA ASP A 11 2.03 4.23 -17.40
C ASP A 11 2.36 3.09 -16.40
N ARG A 12 1.84 1.89 -16.69
CA ARG A 12 2.04 0.69 -15.87
C ARG A 12 3.50 0.21 -15.85
N ALA A 13 4.20 0.28 -16.98
CA ALA A 13 5.58 -0.20 -17.10
C ALA A 13 6.55 0.68 -16.30
N ALA A 14 6.43 2.00 -16.44
CA ALA A 14 7.21 2.95 -15.66
C ALA A 14 6.95 2.82 -14.14
N ALA A 15 5.72 2.49 -13.74
CA ALA A 15 5.41 2.21 -12.35
C ALA A 15 6.05 0.91 -11.83
N ALA A 16 6.14 -0.15 -12.64
CA ALA A 16 6.81 -1.39 -12.26
C ALA A 16 8.32 -1.16 -12.00
N VAL A 17 8.97 -0.35 -12.84
CA VAL A 17 10.37 0.06 -12.62
C VAL A 17 10.54 0.77 -11.27
N ARG A 18 9.56 1.58 -10.85
CA ARG A 18 9.60 2.25 -9.53
C ARG A 18 9.40 1.27 -8.38
N LEU A 19 8.51 0.30 -8.53
CA LEU A 19 8.23 -0.73 -7.52
C LEU A 19 9.46 -1.59 -7.22
N ASN A 20 10.26 -1.94 -8.24
CA ASN A 20 11.47 -2.76 -8.03
C ASN A 20 12.48 -2.13 -7.07
N ARG A 21 12.51 -0.80 -6.94
CA ARG A 21 13.41 -0.10 -6.00
C ARG A 21 13.04 -0.29 -4.54
N LEU A 22 11.88 -0.88 -4.25
CA LEU A 22 11.47 -1.15 -2.89
C LEU A 22 12.17 -2.37 -2.31
N GLU A 23 12.78 -3.23 -3.13
CA GLU A 23 13.67 -4.32 -2.70
C GLU A 23 13.06 -5.18 -1.57
N GLY A 24 11.79 -5.56 -1.73
CA GLY A 24 11.08 -6.42 -0.77
C GLY A 24 10.66 -5.74 0.53
N ARG A 25 10.89 -4.44 0.70
CA ARG A 25 10.47 -3.69 1.89
C ARG A 25 8.95 -3.82 2.08
N PRO A 26 8.47 -4.17 3.29
CA PRO A 26 7.04 -4.26 3.58
C PRO A 26 6.34 -2.93 3.30
N GLN A 27 5.16 -3.00 2.68
CA GLN A 27 4.32 -1.84 2.43
C GLN A 27 2.89 -2.07 2.93
N TRP A 28 2.39 -1.08 3.64
CA TRP A 28 0.98 -0.95 3.95
C TRP A 28 0.29 -0.09 2.89
N ILE A 29 -0.74 -0.65 2.24
CA ILE A 29 -1.49 0.01 1.19
C ILE A 29 -2.93 0.13 1.65
N SER A 30 -3.38 1.36 1.88
CA SER A 30 -4.76 1.66 2.22
C SER A 30 -5.42 2.54 1.18
N HIS A 31 -6.70 2.29 0.91
CA HIS A 31 -7.51 3.10 0.02
C HIS A 31 -8.95 3.16 0.50
N GLU A 32 -9.62 4.26 0.21
CA GLU A 32 -11.05 4.40 0.46
C GLU A 32 -11.82 3.46 -0.46
N GLU A 33 -12.91 2.89 0.05
CA GLU A 33 -13.79 1.93 -0.63
C GLU A 33 -13.11 0.59 -0.95
N SER A 34 -12.06 0.57 -1.79
CA SER A 34 -11.36 -0.66 -2.11
C SER A 34 -9.93 -0.47 -2.63
N THR A 35 -9.02 -1.30 -2.11
CA THR A 35 -7.65 -1.47 -2.60
C THR A 35 -7.54 -2.46 -3.77
N GLN A 36 -8.64 -3.11 -4.18
CA GLN A 36 -8.63 -4.20 -5.16
C GLN A 36 -7.91 -3.85 -6.48
N PRO A 37 -8.17 -2.71 -7.14
CA PRO A 37 -7.47 -2.40 -8.40
C PRO A 37 -5.94 -2.27 -8.23
N THR A 38 -5.51 -1.75 -7.07
CA THR A 38 -4.09 -1.67 -6.72
C THR A 38 -3.52 -3.05 -6.45
N ARG A 39 -4.25 -3.91 -5.74
CA ARG A 39 -3.84 -5.30 -5.48
C ARG A 39 -3.63 -6.07 -6.78
N GLU A 40 -4.58 -5.99 -7.71
CA GLU A 40 -4.49 -6.68 -9.01
C GLU A 40 -3.25 -6.22 -9.80
N TYR A 41 -2.99 -4.92 -9.86
CA TYR A 41 -1.78 -4.40 -10.50
C TYR A 41 -0.49 -4.90 -9.82
N LEU A 42 -0.43 -4.91 -8.49
CA LEU A 42 0.77 -5.31 -7.76
C LEU A 42 1.07 -6.80 -7.87
N MET A 43 0.03 -7.65 -7.90
CA MET A 43 0.20 -9.08 -8.13
C MET A 43 0.75 -9.39 -9.53
N GLU A 44 0.48 -8.54 -10.51
CA GLU A 44 1.07 -8.65 -11.86
C GLU A 44 2.49 -8.06 -11.91
N ALA A 45 2.68 -6.85 -11.37
CA ALA A 45 3.91 -6.09 -11.55
C ALA A 45 5.04 -6.45 -10.57
N ALA A 46 4.69 -6.99 -9.41
CA ALA A 46 5.62 -7.35 -8.34
C ALA A 46 5.06 -8.54 -7.51
N PRO A 47 4.91 -9.73 -8.11
CA PRO A 47 4.26 -10.88 -7.46
C PRO A 47 4.92 -11.30 -6.14
N ASP A 48 6.23 -11.09 -6.02
CA ASP A 48 7.00 -11.40 -4.80
C ASP A 48 7.08 -10.23 -3.80
N GLY A 49 6.35 -9.15 -4.05
CA GLY A 49 6.36 -7.97 -3.18
C GLY A 49 5.64 -8.21 -1.85
N ASN A 50 6.16 -7.59 -0.79
CA ASN A 50 5.60 -7.68 0.55
C ASN A 50 4.57 -6.57 0.77
N PHE A 51 3.31 -6.87 0.47
CA PHE A 51 2.21 -5.90 0.55
C PHE A 51 1.14 -6.36 1.54
N THR A 52 0.71 -5.42 2.38
CA THR A 52 -0.47 -5.54 3.23
C THR A 52 -1.52 -4.56 2.71
N PHE A 53 -2.76 -5.03 2.56
CA PHE A 53 -3.87 -4.24 2.00
C PHE A 53 -4.92 -3.99 3.06
N MET A 54 -5.44 -2.76 3.14
CA MET A 54 -6.51 -2.37 4.04
C MET A 54 -7.49 -1.43 3.33
N ASP A 55 -8.74 -1.87 3.19
CA ASP A 55 -9.81 -1.01 2.70
C ASP A 55 -10.28 -0.10 3.83
N ILE A 56 -10.49 1.19 3.54
CA ILE A 56 -11.10 2.14 4.46
C ILE A 56 -12.55 2.31 4.02
N PRO A 57 -13.56 1.94 4.85
CA PRO A 57 -14.93 1.75 4.38
C PRO A 57 -15.70 3.04 4.07
N TYR A 58 -15.05 4.20 4.22
CA TYR A 58 -15.66 5.50 4.00
C TYR A 58 -14.64 6.48 3.42
N ARG A 59 -15.16 7.50 2.74
CA ARG A 59 -14.33 8.59 2.23
C ARG A 59 -13.96 9.55 3.34
N ASN A 60 -12.69 9.92 3.43
CA ASN A 60 -12.21 10.86 4.42
C ASN A 60 -11.14 11.79 3.84
N HIS A 61 -11.61 12.82 3.15
CA HIS A 61 -10.76 13.86 2.56
C HIS A 61 -10.79 15.18 3.35
N SER A 62 -11.22 15.19 4.61
CA SER A 62 -11.16 16.38 5.47
C SER A 62 -9.83 16.41 6.22
N ALA A 63 -9.35 17.60 6.60
CA ALA A 63 -8.12 17.72 7.39
C ALA A 63 -8.18 17.03 8.77
N GLU A 64 -9.36 16.59 9.20
CA GLU A 64 -9.58 15.92 10.48
C GLU A 64 -9.23 14.43 10.42
N TRP A 65 -9.02 13.86 9.23
CA TRP A 65 -8.74 12.42 9.05
C TRP A 65 -7.54 11.95 9.89
N VAL A 66 -6.53 12.81 10.10
CA VAL A 66 -5.35 12.53 10.92
C VAL A 66 -5.67 12.31 12.41
N LEU A 67 -6.84 12.80 12.86
CA LEU A 67 -7.34 12.69 14.22
C LEU A 67 -8.39 11.58 14.37
N CYS A 68 -8.84 10.95 13.28
CA CYS A 68 -9.85 9.91 13.34
C CYS A 68 -9.32 8.68 14.08
N ASP A 69 -9.92 8.40 15.24
CA ASP A 69 -9.67 7.18 16.00
C ASP A 69 -10.53 6.04 15.45
N ILE A 70 -9.96 5.29 14.52
CA ILE A 70 -10.63 4.21 13.79
C ILE A 70 -9.83 2.91 13.86
N PRO A 71 -10.50 1.75 13.71
CA PRO A 71 -9.83 0.44 13.76
C PRO A 71 -8.65 0.32 12.78
N GLU A 72 -8.76 0.87 11.58
CA GLU A 72 -7.73 0.80 10.54
C GLU A 72 -6.45 1.55 10.93
N ARG A 73 -6.59 2.63 11.72
CA ARG A 73 -5.47 3.39 12.26
C ARG A 73 -4.74 2.58 13.32
N GLN A 74 -5.46 1.88 14.20
CA GLN A 74 -4.84 0.99 15.17
C GLN A 74 -4.13 -0.17 14.45
N ALA A 75 -4.76 -0.78 13.45
CA ALA A 75 -4.15 -1.84 12.65
C ALA A 75 -2.84 -1.41 11.97
N LEU A 76 -2.77 -0.19 11.42
CA LEU A 76 -1.53 0.36 10.88
C LEU A 76 -0.44 0.50 11.96
N ARG A 77 -0.79 0.95 13.16
CA ARG A 77 0.17 1.09 14.27
C ARG A 77 0.73 -0.26 14.68
N ASP A 78 -0.13 -1.25 14.86
CA ASP A 78 0.26 -2.61 15.21
C ASP A 78 1.14 -3.22 14.11
N TRP A 79 0.80 -2.98 12.84
CA TRP A 79 1.60 -3.42 11.71
C TRP A 79 3.00 -2.79 11.69
N ILE A 80 3.11 -1.48 11.95
CA ILE A 80 4.41 -0.80 12.04
C ILE A 80 5.24 -1.40 13.18
N GLU A 81 4.65 -1.61 14.36
CA GLU A 81 5.35 -2.21 15.49
C GLU A 81 5.87 -3.61 15.16
N ALA A 82 5.05 -4.43 14.49
CA ALA A 82 5.44 -5.76 14.06
C ALA A 82 6.57 -5.73 12.99
N VAL A 83 6.52 -4.80 12.04
CA VAL A 83 7.58 -4.63 11.02
C VAL A 83 8.89 -4.19 11.68
N LEU A 84 8.84 -3.25 12.62
CA LEU A 84 10.03 -2.75 13.33
C LEU A 84 10.64 -3.79 14.27
N SER A 85 9.81 -4.69 14.80
CA SER A 85 10.24 -5.80 15.67
C SER A 85 10.78 -7.00 14.88
N ASN A 86 10.82 -6.93 13.54
CA ASN A 86 11.13 -8.04 12.61
C ASN A 86 10.16 -9.24 12.69
N ASP A 87 9.01 -9.09 13.35
CA ASP A 87 8.01 -10.16 13.48
C ASP A 87 7.17 -10.35 12.21
N VAL A 88 7.22 -9.40 11.27
CA VAL A 88 6.57 -9.52 9.95
C VAL A 88 7.56 -10.11 8.94
N GLY A 89 7.71 -11.44 8.98
CA GLY A 89 8.12 -12.22 7.82
C GLY A 89 9.49 -11.90 7.23
N GLY A 90 10.49 -11.64 8.07
CA GLY A 90 11.88 -11.83 7.65
C GLY A 90 12.09 -13.31 7.28
N ARG A 91 12.22 -13.63 5.99
CA ARG A 91 12.83 -14.91 5.60
C ARG A 91 14.33 -14.85 5.95
N PRO A 92 14.93 -15.98 6.37
CA PRO A 92 16.35 -16.09 6.69
C PRO A 92 17.26 -15.75 5.49
#